data_AF-A0A2W2AN91-F1
#
_entry.id   AF-A0A2W2AN91-F1
#
_cell.length_a   1.000
_cell.length_b   1.000
_cell.length_c   1.000
_cell.angle_alpha   90.00
_cell.angle_beta   90.00
_cell.angle_gamma   90.00
#
_symmetry.space_group_name_H-M   'P 1'
#
loop_
_entity.id
_entity.type
_entity.pdbx_description
1 polymer ?
#
loop_
_entity_poly.entity_id
_entity_poly.type
_entity_poly.pdbx_seq_one_letter_code
_entity_poly.pdbx_strand_id
1 'polypeptide(L)'
;MLGSSTSPSRADRPIRADRPIRAVVVALVVLVFATATAWLRLDPVQRATLWAEDGRDFVSADMVDGFGATLFRPFGGYLQVVPRLVAAISSTIARPEHLAQTVTLLSCAVVGAVSALLYLYGRTMLRSPVAPFLLAAVPPLIPTAPREALGTMNNLHSFLLLLVPVVLLVVPRSWWTSAATAVLVAVVVLSETQALLFAPLLLAGIRRREKWPVAAAFLLAGAAQVVTAVQYPRPSISYGSATPVTLADVVVGFVTVTLTTVWTTRLGSVGDLISASGMTPIVVLTAVCVAVAVAGIVCGGVVHRWLVPATVLGAAALWSAALLVTPAGGFAFTEGVADHVAHFGTIRYATVSSGFLLLALVVTADALWGPRRARVPDRGRRRARARRGAAIVVALAVAVSLVVNVHDTGHATRSDGPTITSQVPAARATCASRGADGRGTALLRQSPDRSPWTVTLTCEYLQRR
;
A
#
# COMPACT_ATOMS: atom_id res chain seq x y z
N MET A 1 2.36 56.96 10.75
CA MET A 1 1.48 56.46 9.68
C MET A 1 1.89 55.05 9.29
N LEU A 2 1.47 54.02 10.02
CA LEU A 2 1.64 52.60 9.66
C LEU A 2 0.55 51.82 10.42
N GLY A 3 -0.33 51.14 9.69
CA GLY A 3 -1.45 50.41 10.28
C GLY A 3 -2.42 49.87 9.23
N SER A 4 -1.93 49.08 8.27
CA SER A 4 -2.80 48.34 7.36
C SER A 4 -3.28 47.06 8.05
N SER A 5 -4.47 47.14 8.65
CA SER A 5 -5.20 45.98 9.16
C SER A 5 -5.56 45.06 7.99
N THR A 6 -4.82 43.97 7.83
CA THR A 6 -5.21 42.88 6.92
C THR A 6 -6.36 42.11 7.56
N SER A 7 -7.59 42.51 7.20
CA SER A 7 -8.80 41.78 7.56
C SER A 7 -8.70 40.31 7.11
N PRO A 8 -8.94 39.33 8.00
CA PRO A 8 -8.86 37.92 7.65
C PRO A 8 -9.84 37.61 6.52
N SER A 9 -9.31 37.04 5.42
CA SER A 9 -10.10 36.76 4.23
C SER A 9 -11.25 35.80 4.55
N ARG A 10 -12.47 36.24 4.29
CA ARG A 10 -13.77 35.57 4.54
C ARG A 10 -14.00 34.30 3.68
N ALA A 11 -12.96 33.71 3.10
CA ALA A 11 -13.07 32.61 2.13
C ALA A 11 -13.12 31.20 2.76
N ASP A 12 -12.81 31.05 4.05
CA ASP A 12 -12.87 29.77 4.76
C ASP A 12 -14.24 29.52 5.40
N ARG A 13 -15.32 29.51 4.59
CA ARG A 13 -16.59 28.97 5.10
C ARG A 13 -16.42 27.48 5.36
N PRO A 14 -16.82 26.98 6.55
CA PRO A 14 -16.66 25.58 6.91
C PRO A 14 -17.41 24.72 5.90
N ILE A 15 -16.69 23.76 5.33
CA ILE A 15 -17.24 22.63 4.58
C ILE A 15 -18.38 22.07 5.43
N ARG A 16 -19.58 21.93 4.83
CA ARG A 16 -20.81 21.43 5.50
C ARG A 16 -20.44 20.33 6.49
N ALA A 17 -20.73 20.57 7.77
CA ALA A 17 -20.58 19.57 8.81
C ALA A 17 -21.57 18.43 8.51
N ASP A 18 -21.17 17.49 7.66
CA ASP A 18 -21.82 16.19 7.60
C ASP A 18 -21.83 15.65 9.03
N ARG A 19 -22.98 15.13 9.46
CA ARG A 19 -23.12 14.54 10.80
C ARG A 19 -22.05 13.45 10.94
N PRO A 20 -21.25 13.46 12.03
CA PRO A 20 -20.11 12.55 12.19
C PRO A 20 -20.51 11.07 12.03
N ILE A 21 -21.71 10.72 12.49
CA ILE A 21 -22.32 9.39 12.34
C ILE A 21 -22.37 8.94 10.87
N ARG A 22 -22.79 9.82 9.94
CA ARG A 22 -22.88 9.47 8.52
C ARG A 22 -21.50 9.15 7.94
N ALA A 23 -20.48 9.92 8.32
CA ALA A 23 -19.11 9.69 7.84
C ALA A 23 -18.57 8.35 8.35
N VAL A 24 -18.83 8.01 9.60
CA VAL A 24 -18.45 6.71 10.19
C VAL A 24 -19.18 5.56 9.50
N VAL A 25 -20.50 5.66 9.30
CA VAL A 25 -21.27 4.63 8.59
C VAL A 25 -20.75 4.42 7.17
N VAL A 26 -20.48 5.49 6.42
CA VAL A 26 -19.91 5.35 5.07
C VAL A 26 -18.52 4.75 5.11
N ALA A 27 -17.68 5.09 6.10
CA ALA A 27 -16.36 4.48 6.25
C ALA A 27 -16.44 2.98 6.57
N LEU A 28 -17.39 2.55 7.41
CA LEU A 28 -17.65 1.13 7.68
C LEU A 28 -18.12 0.40 6.42
N VAL A 29 -18.99 1.02 5.64
CA VAL A 29 -19.42 0.49 4.33
C VAL A 29 -18.22 0.36 3.40
N VAL A 30 -17.37 1.39 3.29
CA VAL A 30 -16.12 1.35 2.50
C VAL A 30 -15.21 0.23 2.97
N LEU A 31 -15.06 0.03 4.30
CA LEU A 31 -14.27 -1.06 4.86
C LEU A 31 -14.78 -2.41 4.36
N VAL A 32 -16.07 -2.69 4.54
CA VAL A 32 -16.68 -3.97 4.15
C VAL A 32 -16.56 -4.20 2.64
N PHE A 33 -16.89 -3.20 1.82
CA PHE A 33 -16.80 -3.33 0.36
C PHE A 33 -15.36 -3.48 -0.12
N ALA A 34 -14.40 -2.75 0.43
CA ALA A 34 -13.00 -2.86 0.06
C ALA A 34 -12.41 -4.22 0.48
N THR A 35 -12.74 -4.72 1.67
CA THR A 35 -12.36 -6.07 2.13
C THR A 35 -12.96 -7.15 1.23
N ALA A 36 -14.26 -7.07 0.94
CA ALA A 36 -14.92 -8.02 0.05
C ALA A 36 -14.32 -7.98 -1.35
N THR A 37 -14.06 -6.78 -1.89
CA THR A 37 -13.40 -6.62 -3.20
C THR A 37 -12.01 -7.24 -3.19
N ALA A 38 -11.21 -6.95 -2.16
CA ALA A 38 -9.87 -7.52 -2.01
C ALA A 38 -9.90 -9.05 -1.96
N TRP A 39 -10.83 -9.62 -1.20
CA TRP A 39 -11.02 -11.07 -1.08
C TRP A 39 -11.48 -11.72 -2.39
N LEU A 40 -12.47 -11.11 -3.06
CA LEU A 40 -13.06 -11.64 -4.29
C LEU A 40 -12.10 -11.60 -5.48
N ARG A 41 -11.11 -10.69 -5.47
CA ARG A 41 -10.02 -10.64 -6.45
C ARG A 41 -8.95 -11.72 -6.26
N LEU A 42 -9.05 -12.54 -5.21
CA LEU A 42 -8.15 -13.68 -5.02
C LEU A 42 -8.87 -14.95 -5.46
N ASP A 43 -8.19 -15.84 -6.17
CA ASP A 43 -8.76 -17.16 -6.48
C ASP A 43 -8.84 -18.04 -5.22
N PRO A 44 -9.65 -19.13 -5.23
CA PRO A 44 -9.84 -19.97 -4.05
C PRO A 44 -8.55 -20.60 -3.50
N VAL A 45 -7.57 -20.94 -4.36
CA VAL A 45 -6.31 -21.54 -3.93
C VAL A 45 -5.44 -20.48 -3.26
N GLN A 46 -5.37 -19.27 -3.81
CA GLN A 46 -4.67 -18.15 -3.18
C GLN A 46 -5.17 -17.86 -1.77
N ARG A 47 -6.49 -17.95 -1.55
CA ARG A 47 -7.10 -17.74 -0.23
C ARG A 47 -6.76 -18.85 0.75
N ALA A 48 -6.43 -20.05 0.27
CA ALA A 48 -6.16 -21.24 1.10
C ALA A 48 -4.66 -21.55 1.25
N THR A 49 -3.79 -20.66 0.77
CA THR A 49 -2.34 -20.85 0.72
C THR A 49 -1.63 -19.70 1.44
N LEU A 50 -0.69 -20.03 2.34
CA LEU A 50 0.21 -19.05 2.94
C LEU A 50 1.32 -18.66 1.97
N TRP A 51 1.71 -17.39 1.99
CA TRP A 51 2.73 -16.85 1.09
C TRP A 51 4.01 -16.45 1.82
N ALA A 52 5.12 -17.08 1.44
CA ALA A 52 6.48 -16.75 1.81
C ALA A 52 6.64 -16.48 3.31
N GLU A 53 6.89 -15.24 3.70
CA GLU A 53 7.15 -14.89 5.09
C GLU A 53 5.90 -15.02 5.99
N ASP A 54 4.70 -15.03 5.40
CA ASP A 54 3.41 -15.17 6.11
C ASP A 54 3.41 -16.38 7.04
N GLY A 55 3.70 -17.57 6.51
CA GLY A 55 3.75 -18.77 7.33
C GLY A 55 5.09 -18.94 8.03
N ARG A 56 6.20 -18.76 7.32
CA ARG A 56 7.56 -19.04 7.83
C ARG A 56 7.97 -18.12 8.98
N ASP A 57 7.78 -16.81 8.84
CA ASP A 57 8.35 -15.84 9.77
C ASP A 57 7.32 -15.30 10.76
N PHE A 58 6.05 -15.18 10.35
CA PHE A 58 5.02 -14.58 11.18
C PHE A 58 4.21 -15.62 11.93
N VAL A 59 3.48 -16.51 11.23
CA VAL A 59 2.67 -17.56 11.88
C VAL A 59 3.54 -18.53 12.67
N SER A 60 4.62 -19.04 12.09
CA SER A 60 5.49 -20.01 12.78
C SER A 60 6.10 -19.42 14.05
N ALA A 61 6.56 -18.16 13.99
CA ALA A 61 7.14 -17.51 15.16
C ALA A 61 6.10 -17.31 16.26
N ASP A 62 4.87 -16.91 15.91
CA ASP A 62 3.80 -16.77 16.89
C ASP A 62 3.39 -18.13 17.49
N MET A 63 3.35 -19.19 16.68
CA MET A 63 3.04 -20.54 17.15
C MET A 63 4.10 -21.11 18.11
N VAL A 64 5.38 -20.78 17.89
CA VAL A 64 6.50 -21.33 18.67
C VAL A 64 6.81 -20.46 19.90
N ASP A 65 6.84 -19.13 19.73
CA ASP A 65 7.33 -18.21 20.77
C ASP A 65 6.21 -17.37 21.40
N GLY A 66 5.03 -17.33 20.79
CA GLY A 66 3.88 -16.55 21.25
C GLY A 66 3.93 -15.07 20.86
N PHE A 67 2.77 -14.42 20.99
CA PHE A 67 2.57 -13.02 20.61
C PHE A 67 3.52 -12.04 21.32
N GLY A 68 3.68 -12.16 22.64
CA GLY A 68 4.48 -11.23 23.44
C GLY A 68 5.95 -11.19 23.02
N ALA A 69 6.50 -12.34 22.61
CA ALA A 69 7.89 -12.45 22.17
C ALA A 69 8.09 -12.07 20.69
N THR A 70 7.01 -11.92 19.92
CA THR A 70 7.08 -11.73 18.46
C THR A 70 6.62 -10.35 17.99
N LEU A 71 5.79 -9.64 18.75
CA LEU A 71 5.19 -8.36 18.34
C LEU A 71 6.22 -7.33 17.85
N PHE A 72 7.32 -7.17 18.57
CA PHE A 72 8.42 -6.25 18.24
C PHE A 72 9.68 -6.99 17.76
N ARG A 73 9.54 -8.24 17.33
CA ARG A 73 10.68 -8.99 16.80
C ARG A 73 11.08 -8.40 15.43
N PRO A 74 12.35 -8.02 15.25
CA PRO A 74 12.86 -7.53 13.97
C PRO A 74 12.65 -8.55 12.85
N PHE A 75 12.34 -8.04 11.66
CA PHE A 75 12.20 -8.79 10.44
C PHE A 75 12.87 -8.01 9.31
N GLY A 76 13.88 -8.60 8.65
CA GLY A 76 14.56 -7.95 7.52
C GLY A 76 15.17 -6.58 7.84
N GLY A 77 15.51 -6.33 9.10
CA GLY A 77 16.02 -5.05 9.62
C GLY A 77 14.97 -4.01 9.95
N TYR A 78 13.73 -4.40 10.19
CA TYR A 78 12.70 -3.48 10.65
C TYR A 78 11.59 -4.18 11.42
N LEU A 79 10.72 -3.38 12.05
CA LEU A 79 9.54 -3.86 12.77
C LEU A 79 8.35 -3.98 11.80
N GLN A 80 7.55 -5.04 11.99
CA GLN A 80 6.32 -5.31 11.24
C GLN A 80 5.14 -5.57 12.19
N VAL A 81 4.74 -4.55 12.96
CA VAL A 81 3.72 -4.69 14.02
C VAL A 81 2.37 -5.19 13.51
N VAL A 82 1.84 -4.63 12.42
CA VAL A 82 0.54 -5.05 11.87
C VAL A 82 0.56 -6.50 11.38
N PRO A 83 1.55 -6.94 10.59
CA PRO A 83 1.76 -8.35 10.27
C PRO A 83 1.78 -9.27 11.51
N ARG A 84 2.54 -8.91 12.55
CA ARG A 84 2.59 -9.71 13.79
C ARG A 84 1.22 -9.80 14.51
N LEU A 85 0.44 -8.72 14.51
CA LEU A 85 -0.92 -8.72 15.05
C LEU A 85 -1.85 -9.63 14.24
N VAL A 86 -1.77 -9.60 12.91
CA VAL A 86 -2.57 -10.48 12.05
C VAL A 86 -2.22 -11.95 12.30
N ALA A 87 -0.93 -12.27 12.42
CA ALA A 87 -0.48 -13.63 12.75
C ALA A 87 -1.09 -14.09 14.08
N ALA A 88 -0.90 -13.32 15.16
CA ALA A 88 -1.41 -13.66 16.49
C ALA A 88 -2.94 -13.84 16.52
N ILE A 89 -3.69 -12.93 15.89
CA ILE A 89 -5.15 -13.05 15.79
C ILE A 89 -5.52 -14.33 15.03
N SER A 90 -4.87 -14.58 13.88
CA SER A 90 -5.16 -15.75 13.05
C SER A 90 -4.86 -17.07 13.77
N SER A 91 -3.70 -17.19 14.43
CA SER A 91 -3.32 -18.37 15.23
C SER A 91 -4.24 -18.62 16.41
N THR A 92 -4.87 -17.56 16.93
CA THR A 92 -5.77 -17.64 18.08
C THR A 92 -7.17 -18.10 17.67
N ILE A 93 -7.73 -17.52 16.62
CA ILE A 93 -9.15 -17.73 16.26
C ILE A 93 -9.37 -18.79 15.18
N ALA A 94 -8.37 -19.06 14.34
CA ALA A 94 -8.52 -19.99 13.24
C ALA A 94 -8.42 -21.44 13.74
N ARG A 95 -9.17 -22.32 13.06
CA ARG A 95 -8.87 -23.75 13.09
C ARG A 95 -7.72 -24.05 12.14
N PRO A 96 -6.95 -25.13 12.35
CA PRO A 96 -5.82 -25.48 11.48
C PRO A 96 -6.17 -25.51 9.99
N GLU A 97 -7.34 -26.03 9.65
CA GLU A 97 -7.84 -26.16 8.27
C GLU A 97 -8.14 -24.82 7.60
N HIS A 98 -8.42 -23.79 8.40
CA HIS A 98 -8.84 -22.47 7.94
C HIS A 98 -7.78 -21.39 8.16
N LEU A 99 -6.60 -21.76 8.66
CA LEU A 99 -5.54 -20.81 9.03
C LEU A 99 -5.16 -19.88 7.88
N ALA A 100 -4.92 -20.42 6.69
CA ALA A 100 -4.59 -19.62 5.52
C ALA A 100 -5.74 -18.68 5.12
N GLN A 101 -6.98 -19.17 5.07
CA GLN A 101 -8.14 -18.33 4.77
C GLN A 101 -8.30 -17.19 5.78
N THR A 102 -8.08 -17.46 7.07
CA THR A 102 -8.16 -16.44 8.11
C THR A 102 -7.04 -15.40 7.96
N VAL A 103 -5.80 -15.81 7.72
CA VAL A 103 -4.67 -14.88 7.45
C VAL A 103 -4.97 -14.01 6.24
N THR A 104 -5.44 -14.59 5.13
CA THR A 104 -5.80 -13.85 3.92
C THR A 104 -6.95 -12.89 4.18
N LEU A 105 -8.01 -13.33 4.86
CA LEU A 105 -9.19 -12.50 5.15
C LEU A 105 -8.82 -11.30 6.03
N LEU A 106 -8.04 -11.53 7.10
CA LEU A 106 -7.56 -10.46 7.97
C LEU A 106 -6.64 -9.49 7.22
N SER A 107 -5.79 -10.00 6.32
CA SER A 107 -4.97 -9.15 5.45
C SER A 107 -5.83 -8.29 4.52
N CYS A 108 -6.87 -8.86 3.90
CA CYS A 108 -7.87 -8.10 3.14
C CYS A 108 -8.66 -7.10 4.02
N ALA A 109 -8.91 -7.43 5.29
CA ALA A 109 -9.55 -6.54 6.25
C ALA A 109 -8.67 -5.31 6.57
N VAL A 110 -7.35 -5.50 6.71
CA VAL A 110 -6.40 -4.40 6.87
C VAL A 110 -6.41 -3.49 5.63
N VAL A 111 -6.43 -4.05 4.41
CA VAL A 111 -6.58 -3.25 3.18
C VAL A 111 -7.92 -2.48 3.17
N GLY A 112 -9.01 -3.08 3.63
CA GLY A 112 -10.30 -2.40 3.77
C GLY A 112 -10.26 -1.27 4.81
N ALA A 113 -9.55 -1.46 5.93
CA ALA A 113 -9.34 -0.42 6.94
C ALA A 113 -8.52 0.75 6.39
N VAL A 114 -7.46 0.46 5.62
CA VAL A 114 -6.68 1.46 4.87
C VAL A 114 -7.59 2.27 3.96
N SER A 115 -8.43 1.62 3.15
CA SER A 115 -9.42 2.29 2.28
C SER A 115 -10.39 3.18 3.06
N ALA A 116 -10.94 2.69 4.17
CA ALA A 116 -11.86 3.46 5.01
C ALA A 116 -11.19 4.70 5.64
N LEU A 117 -9.93 4.58 6.07
CA LEU A 117 -9.15 5.69 6.60
C LEU A 117 -8.81 6.71 5.50
N LEU A 118 -8.44 6.27 4.29
CA LEU A 118 -8.25 7.14 3.13
C LEU A 118 -9.53 7.91 2.81
N TYR A 119 -10.71 7.25 2.87
CA TYR A 119 -11.99 7.93 2.73
C TYR A 119 -12.19 9.00 3.83
N LEU A 120 -12.02 8.64 5.10
CA LEU A 120 -12.27 9.50 6.26
C LEU A 120 -11.37 10.73 6.31
N TYR A 121 -10.08 10.57 6.02
CA TYR A 121 -9.16 11.70 5.97
C TYR A 121 -9.31 12.46 4.66
N GLY A 122 -9.45 11.76 3.53
CA GLY A 122 -9.64 12.34 2.20
C GLY A 122 -10.84 13.27 2.12
N ARG A 123 -12.00 12.92 2.71
CA ARG A 123 -13.19 13.79 2.74
C ARG A 123 -13.01 15.12 3.47
N THR A 124 -11.99 15.22 4.33
CA THR A 124 -11.66 16.47 5.03
C THR A 124 -10.67 17.34 4.27
N MET A 125 -9.94 16.76 3.33
CA MET A 125 -8.82 17.37 2.61
C MET A 125 -9.16 17.71 1.16
N LEU A 126 -9.98 16.88 0.52
CA LEU A 126 -10.34 16.95 -0.90
C LEU A 126 -11.64 17.74 -1.09
N ARG A 127 -11.75 18.41 -2.23
CA ARG A 127 -12.83 19.36 -2.54
C ARG A 127 -14.03 18.70 -3.23
N SER A 128 -13.75 17.71 -4.07
CA SER A 128 -14.72 16.92 -4.81
C SER A 128 -15.34 15.87 -3.89
N PRO A 129 -16.67 15.67 -3.95
CA PRO A 129 -17.32 14.62 -3.18
C PRO A 129 -16.96 13.20 -3.65
N VAL A 130 -16.48 13.06 -4.89
CA VAL A 130 -16.14 11.75 -5.49
C VAL A 130 -14.68 11.37 -5.20
N ALA A 131 -13.79 12.35 -5.06
CA ALA A 131 -12.35 12.08 -4.89
C ALA A 131 -12.02 11.22 -3.64
N PRO A 132 -12.65 11.39 -2.47
CA PRO A 132 -12.44 10.49 -1.33
C PRO A 132 -12.83 9.03 -1.61
N PHE A 133 -13.85 8.79 -2.44
CA PHE A 133 -14.23 7.44 -2.84
C PHE A 133 -13.22 6.84 -3.81
N LEU A 134 -12.75 7.61 -4.79
CA LEU A 134 -11.68 7.16 -5.70
C LEU A 134 -10.39 6.86 -4.92
N LEU A 135 -10.04 7.72 -3.94
CA LEU A 135 -8.87 7.52 -3.08
C LEU A 135 -8.98 6.21 -2.29
N ALA A 136 -10.15 5.95 -1.71
CA ALA A 136 -10.43 4.73 -0.96
C ALA A 136 -10.52 3.48 -1.85
N ALA A 137 -10.86 3.63 -3.13
CA ALA A 137 -10.89 2.52 -4.07
C ALA A 137 -9.49 2.04 -4.46
N VAL A 138 -8.45 2.89 -4.36
CA VAL A 138 -7.09 2.55 -4.80
C VAL A 138 -6.55 1.28 -4.14
N PRO A 139 -6.43 1.15 -2.79
CA PRO A 139 -5.75 0.01 -2.18
C PRO A 139 -6.24 -1.39 -2.63
N PRO A 140 -7.55 -1.71 -2.63
CA PRO A 140 -8.02 -3.03 -3.08
C PRO A 140 -8.00 -3.20 -4.61
N LEU A 141 -7.92 -2.10 -5.37
CA LEU A 141 -8.03 -2.09 -6.84
C LEU A 141 -6.73 -1.73 -7.56
N ILE A 142 -5.59 -1.68 -6.87
CA ILE A 142 -4.30 -1.60 -7.55
C ILE A 142 -4.23 -2.78 -8.54
N PRO A 143 -3.99 -2.54 -9.84
CA PRO A 143 -4.09 -3.58 -10.86
C PRO A 143 -3.28 -4.83 -10.51
N THR A 144 -2.01 -4.65 -10.14
CA THR A 144 -1.06 -5.74 -9.89
C THR A 144 -1.15 -6.39 -8.51
N ALA A 145 -1.93 -5.82 -7.58
CA ALA A 145 -1.94 -6.29 -6.20
C ALA A 145 -2.31 -7.78 -6.04
N PRO A 146 -3.31 -8.37 -6.75
CA PRO A 146 -3.65 -9.78 -6.61
C PRO A 146 -2.53 -10.78 -6.94
N ARG A 147 -1.54 -10.37 -7.74
CA ARG A 147 -0.46 -11.25 -8.18
C ARG A 147 0.47 -11.68 -7.05
N GLU A 148 0.64 -10.84 -6.04
CA GLU A 148 1.55 -11.13 -4.93
C GLU A 148 1.21 -10.41 -3.62
N ALA A 149 0.75 -9.16 -3.66
CA ALA A 149 0.63 -8.32 -2.47
C ALA A 149 -0.71 -8.46 -1.72
N LEU A 150 -1.80 -8.63 -2.45
CA LEU A 150 -3.14 -8.58 -1.88
C LEU A 150 -3.43 -9.84 -1.07
N GLY A 151 -3.89 -9.68 0.18
CA GLY A 151 -4.23 -10.81 1.03
C GLY A 151 -3.02 -11.62 1.50
N THR A 152 -1.82 -11.05 1.45
CA THR A 152 -0.64 -11.58 2.13
C THR A 152 -0.25 -10.63 3.26
N MET A 153 0.23 -11.20 4.34
CA MET A 153 0.51 -10.47 5.57
C MET A 153 1.83 -9.69 5.45
N ASN A 154 2.86 -10.29 4.84
CA ASN A 154 4.15 -9.66 4.62
C ASN A 154 4.03 -8.40 3.75
N ASN A 155 3.02 -8.26 2.88
CA ASN A 155 2.87 -7.08 2.03
C ASN A 155 1.94 -6.00 2.63
N LEU A 156 1.42 -6.17 3.85
CA LEU A 156 0.54 -5.18 4.47
C LEU A 156 1.21 -3.83 4.69
N HIS A 157 2.53 -3.80 4.92
CA HIS A 157 3.31 -2.57 5.04
C HIS A 157 3.14 -1.65 3.82
N SER A 158 3.06 -2.22 2.62
CA SER A 158 2.88 -1.48 1.37
C SER A 158 1.53 -0.74 1.33
N PHE A 159 0.45 -1.37 1.79
CA PHE A 159 -0.86 -0.73 1.83
C PHE A 159 -0.97 0.30 2.96
N LEU A 160 -0.35 0.05 4.12
CA LEU A 160 -0.25 1.02 5.21
C LEU A 160 0.52 2.27 4.78
N LEU A 161 1.55 2.11 3.94
CA LEU A 161 2.35 3.20 3.41
C LEU A 161 1.53 4.21 2.59
N LEU A 162 0.51 3.74 1.88
CA LEU A 162 -0.43 4.60 1.12
C LEU A 162 -1.20 5.58 2.03
N LEU A 163 -1.38 5.27 3.32
CA LEU A 163 -2.00 6.18 4.28
C LEU A 163 -1.07 7.32 4.70
N VAL A 164 0.23 7.06 4.77
CA VAL A 164 1.23 7.93 5.40
C VAL A 164 1.12 9.39 4.93
N PRO A 165 1.16 9.71 3.62
CA PRO A 165 1.12 11.11 3.21
C PRO A 165 -0.20 11.81 3.57
N VAL A 166 -1.31 11.06 3.63
CA VAL A 166 -2.63 11.60 3.98
C VAL A 166 -2.69 11.88 5.49
N VAL A 167 -2.34 10.91 6.34
CA VAL A 167 -2.42 11.06 7.80
C VAL A 167 -1.41 12.09 8.34
N LEU A 168 -0.23 12.19 7.73
CA LEU A 168 0.79 13.18 8.11
C LEU A 168 0.42 14.60 7.69
N LEU A 169 -0.43 14.79 6.67
CA LEU A 169 -0.92 16.12 6.30
C LEU A 169 -2.16 16.58 7.07
N VAL A 170 -2.89 15.65 7.68
CA VAL A 170 -4.08 15.98 8.48
C VAL A 170 -3.68 16.77 9.72
N VAL A 171 -4.45 17.82 10.01
CA VAL A 171 -4.33 18.58 11.26
C VAL A 171 -5.56 18.25 12.12
N PRO A 172 -5.40 17.44 13.19
CA PRO A 172 -6.49 17.06 14.07
C PRO A 172 -7.17 18.30 14.68
N ARG A 173 -8.48 18.22 14.94
CA ARG A 173 -9.28 19.33 15.49
C ARG A 173 -9.49 19.25 16.99
N SER A 174 -9.26 18.09 17.58
CA SER A 174 -9.39 17.84 19.02
C SER A 174 -8.28 16.92 19.50
N TRP A 175 -7.98 16.97 20.80
CA TRP A 175 -7.00 16.09 21.42
C TRP A 175 -7.32 14.60 21.20
N TRP A 176 -8.59 14.21 21.30
CA TRP A 176 -9.00 12.81 21.06
C TRP A 176 -8.76 12.36 19.62
N THR A 177 -9.08 13.21 18.63
CA THR A 177 -8.75 12.90 17.23
C THR A 177 -7.23 12.87 17.01
N SER A 178 -6.48 13.70 17.73
CA SER A 178 -5.02 13.69 17.69
C SER A 178 -4.44 12.40 18.26
N ALA A 179 -4.88 11.98 19.44
CA ALA A 179 -4.45 10.74 20.09
C ALA A 179 -4.76 9.52 19.22
N ALA A 180 -5.97 9.43 18.65
CA ALA A 180 -6.32 8.35 17.73
C ALA A 180 -5.45 8.35 16.46
N THR A 181 -5.18 9.53 15.89
CA THR A 181 -4.29 9.66 14.73
C THR A 181 -2.84 9.32 15.09
N ALA A 182 -2.39 9.65 16.30
CA ALA A 182 -1.06 9.34 16.80
C ALA A 182 -0.84 7.83 16.96
N VAL A 183 -1.82 7.12 17.53
CA VAL A 183 -1.79 5.65 17.62
C VAL A 183 -1.74 5.03 16.23
N LEU A 184 -2.58 5.50 15.30
CA LEU A 184 -2.56 5.03 13.91
C LEU A 184 -1.18 5.24 13.26
N VAL A 185 -0.60 6.44 13.41
CA VAL A 185 0.73 6.76 12.86
C VAL A 185 1.81 5.89 13.48
N ALA A 186 1.80 5.66 14.79
CA ALA A 186 2.74 4.75 15.44
C ALA A 186 2.63 3.34 14.86
N VAL A 187 1.42 2.79 14.73
CA VAL A 187 1.19 1.44 14.18
C VAL A 187 1.67 1.33 12.73
N VAL A 188 1.41 2.34 11.91
CA VAL A 188 1.85 2.38 10.50
C VAL A 188 3.37 2.47 10.42
N VAL A 189 4.01 3.40 11.13
CA VAL A 189 5.47 3.59 11.09
C VAL A 189 6.22 2.39 11.68
N LEU A 190 5.71 1.78 12.76
CA LEU A 190 6.24 0.54 13.32
C LEU A 190 5.99 -0.69 12.44
N SER A 191 5.30 -0.54 11.31
CA SER A 191 5.13 -1.60 10.31
C SER A 191 5.84 -1.30 8.99
N GLU A 192 6.36 -0.08 8.80
CA GLU A 192 6.94 0.37 7.54
C GLU A 192 8.03 1.44 7.77
N THR A 193 9.28 1.10 7.49
CA THR A 193 10.42 2.03 7.64
C THR A 193 10.41 3.14 6.60
N GLN A 194 9.92 2.86 5.39
CA GLN A 194 9.87 3.83 4.30
C GLN A 194 8.88 4.96 4.58
N ALA A 195 8.02 4.84 5.61
CA ALA A 195 7.22 5.94 6.12
C ALA A 195 8.08 7.15 6.54
N LEU A 196 9.35 6.94 6.92
CA LEU A 196 10.31 7.99 7.27
C LEU A 196 10.60 8.96 6.13
N LEU A 197 10.47 8.52 4.87
CA LEU A 197 10.64 9.38 3.69
C LEU A 197 9.63 10.54 3.66
N PHE A 198 8.50 10.37 4.35
CA PHE A 198 7.42 11.35 4.42
C PHE A 198 7.51 12.28 5.63
N ALA A 199 8.59 12.21 6.43
CA ALA A 199 8.81 13.08 7.59
C ALA A 199 8.63 14.59 7.30
N PRO A 200 9.03 15.15 6.14
CA PRO A 200 8.81 16.56 5.84
C PRO A 200 7.34 16.99 5.89
N LEU A 201 6.39 16.07 5.68
CA LEU A 201 4.96 16.38 5.76
C LEU A 201 4.51 16.74 7.17
N LEU A 202 5.24 16.36 8.22
CA LEU A 202 4.96 16.77 9.60
C LEU A 202 4.99 18.28 9.80
N LEU A 203 5.76 19.00 8.97
CA LEU A 203 5.84 20.47 9.01
C LEU A 203 4.47 21.10 8.70
N ALA A 204 3.60 20.40 7.96
CA ALA A 204 2.25 20.85 7.69
C ALA A 204 1.42 20.90 8.98
N GLY A 205 1.14 22.11 9.44
CA GLY A 205 0.30 22.34 10.62
C GLY A 205 0.99 22.10 11.97
N ILE A 206 2.32 21.94 12.01
CA ILE A 206 3.09 21.70 13.25
C ILE A 206 2.93 22.80 14.31
N ARG A 207 2.55 24.02 13.88
CA ARG A 207 2.24 25.14 14.77
C ARG A 207 0.99 24.91 15.63
N ARG A 208 0.15 23.93 15.29
CA ARG A 208 -1.04 23.58 16.09
C ARG A 208 -0.66 22.51 17.12
N ARG A 209 -0.99 22.74 18.40
CA ARG A 209 -0.66 21.82 19.50
C ARG A 209 -1.32 20.45 19.32
N GLU A 210 -2.47 20.41 18.66
CA GLU A 210 -3.18 19.18 18.31
C GLU A 210 -2.40 18.31 17.30
N LYS A 211 -1.35 18.83 16.65
CA LYS A 211 -0.48 18.05 15.76
C LYS A 211 0.65 17.35 16.52
N TRP A 212 1.00 17.81 17.73
CA TRP A 212 2.18 17.34 18.45
C TRP A 212 2.12 15.85 18.82
N PRO A 213 1.00 15.28 19.29
CA PRO A 213 0.94 13.84 19.54
C PRO A 213 1.24 13.00 18.30
N VAL A 214 0.76 13.43 17.13
CA VAL A 214 1.01 12.75 15.85
C VAL A 214 2.50 12.83 15.47
N ALA A 215 3.10 14.01 15.62
CA ALA A 215 4.54 14.19 15.37
C ALA A 215 5.41 13.38 16.34
N ALA A 216 5.09 13.39 17.63
CA ALA A 216 5.79 12.61 18.65
C ALA A 216 5.69 11.12 18.36
N ALA A 217 4.49 10.61 18.04
CA ALA A 217 4.29 9.21 17.67
C ALA A 217 5.12 8.81 16.44
N PHE A 218 5.14 9.65 15.39
CA PHE A 218 5.96 9.42 14.21
C PHE A 218 7.45 9.35 14.54
N LEU A 219 7.96 10.32 15.32
CA LEU A 219 9.38 10.40 15.67
C LEU A 219 9.82 9.25 16.57
N LEU A 220 9.01 8.87 17.56
CA LEU A 220 9.32 7.74 18.45
C LEU A 220 9.28 6.40 17.73
N ALA A 221 8.23 6.15 16.94
CA ALA A 221 8.14 4.95 16.10
C ALA A 221 9.27 4.91 15.05
N GLY A 222 9.59 6.06 14.48
CA GLY A 222 10.68 6.22 13.54
C GLY A 222 12.05 5.93 14.15
N ALA A 223 12.30 6.43 15.36
CA ALA A 223 13.51 6.12 16.11
C ALA A 223 13.62 4.62 16.40
N ALA A 224 12.52 3.96 16.80
CA ALA A 224 12.49 2.52 17.00
C ALA A 224 12.83 1.75 15.70
N GLN A 225 12.32 2.20 14.56
CA GLN A 225 12.68 1.62 13.25
C GLN A 225 14.16 1.80 12.91
N VAL A 226 14.72 3.00 13.10
CA VAL A 226 16.15 3.26 12.85
C VAL A 226 17.02 2.42 13.77
N VAL A 227 16.72 2.35 15.06
CA VAL A 227 17.42 1.49 16.02
C VAL A 227 17.38 0.04 15.58
N THR A 228 16.20 -0.45 15.18
CA THR A 228 16.03 -1.82 14.68
C THR A 228 16.87 -2.07 13.42
N ALA A 229 16.88 -1.13 12.46
CA ALA A 229 17.64 -1.26 11.23
C ALA A 229 19.16 -1.27 11.45
N VAL A 230 19.64 -0.52 12.44
CA VAL A 230 21.07 -0.50 12.82
C VAL A 230 21.46 -1.76 13.59
N GLN A 231 20.62 -2.23 14.52
CA GLN A 231 20.94 -3.39 15.37
C GLN A 231 20.75 -4.73 14.64
N TYR A 232 19.83 -4.80 13.68
CA TYR A 232 19.49 -6.00 12.95
C TYR A 232 19.60 -5.76 11.44
N PRO A 233 20.79 -5.38 10.92
CA PRO A 233 20.94 -4.98 9.55
C PRO A 233 20.42 -6.05 8.59
N ARG A 234 19.73 -5.60 7.54
CA ARG A 234 19.18 -6.50 6.53
C ARG A 234 20.33 -7.27 5.87
N PRO A 235 20.28 -8.62 5.82
CA PRO A 235 21.29 -9.38 5.11
C PRO A 235 21.26 -9.00 3.62
N SER A 236 22.44 -8.83 3.03
CA SER A 236 22.58 -8.60 1.59
C SER A 236 22.17 -9.87 0.84
N ILE A 237 20.95 -9.89 0.30
CA ILE A 237 20.49 -10.99 -0.55
C ILE A 237 20.87 -10.62 -1.98
N SER A 238 22.01 -11.11 -2.46
CA SER A 238 22.34 -11.05 -3.89
C SER A 238 21.64 -12.20 -4.59
N TYR A 239 20.64 -11.91 -5.42
CA TYR A 239 19.98 -12.94 -6.25
C TYR A 239 20.79 -13.30 -7.51
N GLY A 240 22.13 -13.23 -7.45
CA GLY A 240 23.01 -13.80 -8.46
C GLY A 240 23.21 -12.99 -9.74
N SER A 241 22.79 -11.73 -9.84
CA SER A 241 23.16 -10.90 -11.00
C SER A 241 24.57 -10.32 -10.84
N ALA A 242 25.44 -10.64 -11.80
CA ALA A 242 26.79 -10.09 -11.90
C ALA A 242 26.80 -8.61 -12.33
N THR A 243 25.69 -8.09 -12.89
CA THR A 243 25.57 -6.71 -13.34
C THR A 243 25.06 -5.80 -12.22
N PRO A 244 25.80 -4.74 -11.84
CA PRO A 244 25.33 -3.75 -10.89
C PRO A 244 24.12 -2.98 -11.46
N VAL A 245 23.06 -2.84 -10.66
CA VAL A 245 21.91 -2.00 -11.03
C VAL A 245 22.35 -0.54 -11.13
N THR A 246 22.14 0.09 -12.28
CA THR A 246 22.49 1.49 -12.53
C THR A 246 21.32 2.44 -12.26
N LEU A 247 21.59 3.74 -12.15
CA LEU A 247 20.53 4.75 -12.08
C LEU A 247 19.63 4.73 -13.35
N ALA A 248 20.21 4.40 -14.50
CA ALA A 248 19.45 4.27 -15.74
C ALA A 248 18.45 3.11 -15.67
N ASP A 249 18.83 1.97 -15.07
CA ASP A 249 17.92 0.85 -14.84
C ASP A 249 16.75 1.23 -13.93
N VAL A 250 17.03 2.01 -12.88
CA VAL A 250 16.00 2.52 -11.98
C VAL A 250 14.99 3.38 -12.75
N VAL A 251 15.47 4.33 -13.57
CA VAL A 251 14.60 5.23 -14.35
C VAL A 251 13.82 4.47 -15.41
N VAL A 252 14.49 3.62 -16.19
CA VAL A 252 13.85 2.81 -17.25
C VAL A 252 12.80 1.90 -16.63
N GLY A 253 13.15 1.11 -15.62
CA GLY A 253 12.22 0.23 -14.93
C GLY A 253 11.05 0.97 -14.28
N PHE A 254 11.27 2.18 -13.76
CA PHE A 254 10.19 3.00 -13.22
C PHE A 254 9.17 3.36 -14.30
N VAL A 255 9.61 3.84 -15.46
CA VAL A 255 8.70 4.26 -16.53
C VAL A 255 8.11 3.09 -17.31
N THR A 256 8.82 1.96 -17.45
CA THR A 256 8.34 0.81 -18.22
C THR A 256 7.54 -0.19 -17.39
N VAL A 257 7.82 -0.33 -16.10
CA VAL A 257 7.08 -1.22 -15.20
C VAL A 257 6.14 -0.41 -14.32
N THR A 258 6.68 0.38 -13.38
CA THR A 258 5.85 1.03 -12.33
C THR A 258 4.77 1.95 -12.90
N LEU A 259 5.09 2.72 -13.93
CA LEU A 259 4.14 3.63 -14.57
C LEU A 259 3.11 2.87 -15.42
N THR A 260 3.50 1.80 -16.10
CA THR A 260 2.58 1.05 -16.99
C THR A 260 1.67 0.14 -16.19
N THR A 261 2.11 -0.37 -15.03
CA THR A 261 1.30 -1.16 -14.08
C THR A 261 0.17 -0.38 -13.41
N VAL A 262 0.15 0.96 -13.57
CA VAL A 262 -1.03 1.78 -13.29
C VAL A 262 -2.18 1.45 -14.25
N TRP A 263 -1.89 0.99 -15.46
CA TRP A 263 -2.87 0.86 -16.54
C TRP A 263 -3.15 -0.59 -16.94
N THR A 264 -2.18 -1.49 -16.80
CA THR A 264 -2.29 -2.89 -17.22
C THR A 264 -1.58 -3.85 -16.26
N THR A 265 -2.06 -5.08 -16.15
CA THR A 265 -1.36 -6.19 -15.46
C THR A 265 -0.47 -7.01 -16.39
N ARG A 266 -0.57 -6.78 -17.71
CA ARG A 266 0.08 -7.57 -18.76
C ARG A 266 1.38 -6.93 -19.22
N LEU A 267 2.44 -7.15 -18.44
CA LEU A 267 3.77 -6.64 -18.78
C LEU A 267 4.33 -7.23 -20.08
N GLY A 268 3.94 -8.46 -20.45
CA GLY A 268 4.26 -9.04 -21.77
C GLY A 268 3.84 -8.13 -22.92
N SER A 269 2.60 -7.63 -22.90
CA SER A 269 2.10 -6.69 -23.92
C SER A 269 2.81 -5.34 -23.91
N VAL A 270 3.35 -4.92 -22.76
CA VAL A 270 4.20 -3.72 -22.68
C VAL A 270 5.56 -4.01 -23.33
N GLY A 271 6.14 -5.18 -23.07
CA GLY A 271 7.36 -5.65 -23.74
C GLY A 271 7.18 -5.73 -25.26
N ASP A 272 6.08 -6.32 -25.74
CA ASP A 272 5.74 -6.39 -27.17
C ASP A 272 5.62 -5.00 -27.79
N LEU A 273 4.96 -4.06 -27.11
CA LEU A 273 4.84 -2.67 -27.55
C LEU A 273 6.20 -1.98 -27.66
N ILE A 274 7.09 -2.20 -26.68
CA ILE A 274 8.45 -1.67 -26.69
C ILE A 274 9.28 -2.31 -27.81
N SER A 275 9.12 -3.61 -28.05
CA SER A 275 9.78 -4.32 -29.15
C SER A 275 9.35 -3.77 -30.52
N ALA A 276 8.05 -3.54 -30.71
CA ALA A 276 7.48 -3.10 -31.99
C ALA A 276 7.67 -1.59 -32.26
N SER A 277 7.54 -0.74 -31.24
CA SER A 277 7.49 0.73 -31.40
C SER A 277 8.62 1.48 -30.69
N GLY A 278 9.56 0.75 -30.10
CA GLY A 278 10.58 1.32 -29.21
C GLY A 278 9.98 1.95 -27.95
N MET A 279 10.75 2.80 -27.29
CA MET A 279 10.35 3.47 -26.04
C MET A 279 9.36 4.64 -26.23
N THR A 280 9.04 5.02 -27.47
CA THR A 280 8.23 6.20 -27.79
C THR A 280 6.88 6.24 -27.06
N PRO A 281 6.06 5.16 -27.04
CA PRO A 281 4.79 5.18 -26.32
C PRO A 281 4.95 5.42 -24.81
N ILE A 282 6.00 4.86 -24.21
CA ILE A 282 6.30 5.00 -22.78
C ILE A 282 6.74 6.43 -22.45
N VAL A 283 7.55 7.03 -23.31
CA VAL A 283 7.98 8.44 -23.17
C VAL A 283 6.78 9.38 -23.27
N VAL A 284 5.87 9.17 -24.23
CA VAL A 284 4.63 9.96 -24.36
C VAL A 284 3.76 9.82 -23.12
N LEU A 285 3.53 8.59 -22.64
CA LEU A 285 2.77 8.34 -21.41
C LEU A 285 3.40 9.06 -20.21
N THR A 286 4.72 8.97 -20.08
CA THR A 286 5.48 9.65 -19.01
C THR A 286 5.29 11.15 -19.06
N ALA A 287 5.43 11.76 -20.24
CA ALA A 287 5.24 13.21 -20.43
C ALA A 287 3.81 13.65 -20.06
N VAL A 288 2.79 12.87 -20.44
CA VAL A 288 1.39 13.14 -20.08
C VAL A 288 1.19 13.05 -18.56
N CYS A 289 1.69 12.02 -17.90
CA CYS A 289 1.58 11.87 -16.45
C CYS A 289 2.30 12.98 -15.68
N VAL A 290 3.49 13.40 -16.14
CA VAL A 290 4.22 14.56 -15.58
C VAL A 290 3.41 15.84 -15.76
N ALA A 291 2.88 16.10 -16.96
CA ALA A 291 2.06 17.28 -17.22
C ALA A 291 0.80 17.32 -16.34
N VAL A 292 0.15 16.17 -16.12
CA VAL A 292 -0.99 16.02 -15.22
C VAL A 292 -0.57 16.34 -13.77
N ALA A 293 0.50 15.75 -13.26
CA ALA A 293 0.98 16.01 -11.91
C ALA A 293 1.35 17.49 -11.69
N VAL A 294 2.07 18.11 -12.64
CA VAL A 294 2.39 19.54 -12.62
C VAL A 294 1.12 20.38 -12.61
N ALA A 295 0.13 20.05 -13.45
CA ALA A 295 -1.16 20.72 -13.44
C ALA A 295 -1.84 20.62 -12.08
N GLY A 296 -1.80 19.47 -11.40
CA GLY A 296 -2.31 19.27 -10.04
C GLY A 296 -1.65 20.20 -9.02
N ILE A 297 -0.33 20.35 -9.06
CA ILE A 297 0.45 21.22 -8.17
C ILE A 297 0.11 22.70 -8.41
N VAL A 298 0.14 23.13 -9.68
CA VAL A 298 -0.08 24.54 -10.06
C VAL A 298 -1.52 24.96 -9.82
N CYS A 299 -2.48 24.09 -10.13
CA CYS A 299 -3.91 24.39 -10.05
C CYS A 299 -4.52 24.14 -8.66
N GLY A 300 -3.83 23.37 -7.81
CA GLY A 300 -4.28 22.91 -6.51
C GLY A 300 -4.11 23.93 -5.37
N GLY A 301 -4.72 23.62 -4.23
CA GLY A 301 -4.49 24.33 -2.97
C GLY A 301 -3.23 23.84 -2.25
N VAL A 302 -3.02 24.34 -1.02
CA VAL A 302 -1.86 23.95 -0.20
C VAL A 302 -1.79 22.44 -0.02
N VAL A 303 -2.92 21.78 0.30
CA VAL A 303 -2.98 20.31 0.45
C VAL A 303 -2.49 19.60 -0.82
N HIS A 304 -2.97 19.98 -1.99
CA HIS A 304 -2.57 19.38 -3.27
C HIS A 304 -1.08 19.58 -3.56
N ARG A 305 -0.54 20.76 -3.24
CA ARG A 305 0.89 21.09 -3.42
C ARG A 305 1.83 20.27 -2.55
N TRP A 306 1.33 19.69 -1.45
CA TRP A 306 2.09 18.73 -0.66
C TRP A 306 1.81 17.30 -1.08
N LEU A 307 0.53 16.94 -1.27
CA LEU A 307 0.12 15.56 -1.47
C LEU A 307 0.51 15.04 -2.87
N VAL A 308 0.38 15.83 -3.94
CA VAL A 308 0.80 15.40 -5.28
C VAL A 308 2.30 15.09 -5.32
N PRO A 309 3.22 16.01 -4.93
CA PRO A 309 4.65 15.69 -4.91
C PRO A 309 4.98 14.55 -3.95
N ALA A 310 4.38 14.50 -2.76
CA ALA A 310 4.64 13.41 -1.83
C ALA A 310 4.28 12.06 -2.45
N THR A 311 3.14 11.94 -3.13
CA THR A 311 2.76 10.69 -3.79
C THR A 311 3.66 10.34 -4.98
N VAL A 312 4.01 11.30 -5.84
CA VAL A 312 4.88 11.05 -7.01
C VAL A 312 6.31 10.71 -6.58
N LEU A 313 6.89 11.50 -5.68
CA LEU A 313 8.24 11.25 -5.15
C LEU A 313 8.28 9.99 -4.28
N GLY A 314 7.20 9.71 -3.54
CA GLY A 314 7.01 8.46 -2.83
C GLY A 314 7.09 7.27 -3.78
N ALA A 315 6.32 7.26 -4.86
CA ALA A 315 6.36 6.19 -5.87
C ALA A 315 7.80 5.96 -6.40
N ALA A 316 8.50 7.03 -6.76
CA ALA A 316 9.86 6.96 -7.26
C ALA A 316 10.84 6.45 -6.20
N ALA A 317 10.77 6.97 -4.97
CA ALA A 317 11.68 6.59 -3.89
C ALA A 317 11.52 5.13 -3.47
N LEU A 318 10.29 4.61 -3.43
CA LEU A 318 10.02 3.21 -3.08
C LEU A 318 10.55 2.24 -4.14
N TRP A 319 10.36 2.59 -5.41
CA TRP A 319 10.91 1.83 -6.53
C TRP A 319 12.45 1.84 -6.50
N SER A 320 13.05 3.02 -6.37
CA SER A 320 14.50 3.17 -6.29
C SER A 320 15.08 2.39 -5.10
N ALA A 321 14.44 2.45 -3.93
CA ALA A 321 14.88 1.72 -2.75
C ALA A 321 14.83 0.20 -2.97
N ALA A 322 13.78 -0.32 -3.61
CA ALA A 322 13.68 -1.74 -3.92
C ALA A 322 14.85 -2.22 -4.80
N LEU A 323 15.19 -1.45 -5.85
CA LEU A 323 16.24 -1.80 -6.80
C LEU A 323 17.65 -1.60 -6.23
N LEU A 324 17.89 -0.51 -5.50
CA LEU A 324 19.23 -0.12 -5.02
C LEU A 324 19.60 -0.76 -3.69
N VAL A 325 18.64 -0.99 -2.79
CA VAL A 325 18.90 -1.55 -1.45
C VAL A 325 18.72 -3.07 -1.45
N THR A 326 17.93 -3.62 -2.37
CA THR A 326 17.71 -5.07 -2.48
C THR A 326 17.85 -5.52 -3.93
N PRO A 327 19.04 -5.33 -4.54
CA PRO A 327 19.25 -5.73 -5.94
C PRO A 327 18.98 -7.21 -6.11
N ALA A 328 18.07 -7.53 -7.03
CA ALA A 328 17.74 -8.88 -7.43
C ALA A 328 18.01 -9.05 -8.94
N GLY A 329 18.19 -10.30 -9.37
CA GLY A 329 18.26 -10.60 -10.79
C GLY A 329 17.00 -10.12 -11.53
N GLY A 330 17.19 -9.63 -12.75
CA GLY A 330 16.11 -9.05 -13.56
C GLY A 330 15.85 -7.55 -13.34
N PHE A 331 16.74 -6.84 -12.63
CA PHE A 331 16.68 -5.38 -12.48
C PHE A 331 17.57 -4.60 -13.46
N ALA A 332 18.32 -5.25 -14.35
CA ALA A 332 19.13 -4.61 -15.39
C ALA A 332 18.27 -4.19 -16.59
N PHE A 333 17.27 -3.33 -16.34
CA PHE A 333 16.26 -2.95 -17.34
C PHE A 333 16.82 -2.33 -18.63
N THR A 334 18.02 -1.76 -18.59
CA THR A 334 18.68 -1.18 -19.77
C THR A 334 19.23 -2.25 -20.72
N GLU A 335 19.47 -3.47 -20.24
CA GLU A 335 19.95 -4.60 -21.04
C GLU A 335 18.77 -5.37 -21.65
N GLY A 336 18.24 -4.91 -22.78
CA GLY A 336 17.09 -5.59 -23.41
C GLY A 336 15.77 -5.28 -22.70
N VAL A 337 15.41 -4.00 -22.69
CA VAL A 337 14.22 -3.43 -22.03
C VAL A 337 12.94 -4.24 -22.26
N ALA A 338 12.66 -4.60 -23.51
CA ALA A 338 11.43 -5.29 -23.88
C ALA A 338 11.30 -6.65 -23.18
N ASP A 339 12.38 -7.44 -23.19
CA ASP A 339 12.41 -8.77 -22.60
C ASP A 339 12.34 -8.72 -21.06
N HIS A 340 13.13 -7.82 -20.46
CA HIS A 340 13.10 -7.61 -19.01
C HIS A 340 11.73 -7.18 -18.51
N VAL A 341 11.05 -6.28 -19.23
CA VAL A 341 9.69 -5.85 -18.88
C VAL A 341 8.72 -7.01 -19.02
N ALA A 342 8.75 -7.75 -20.14
CA ALA A 342 7.84 -8.86 -20.39
C ALA A 342 7.91 -9.95 -19.32
N HIS A 343 9.11 -10.23 -18.80
CA HIS A 343 9.37 -11.31 -17.85
C HIS A 343 9.56 -10.84 -16.39
N PHE A 344 9.23 -9.58 -16.08
CA PHE A 344 9.43 -9.03 -14.76
C PHE A 344 8.55 -9.71 -13.70
N GLY A 345 9.17 -10.47 -12.79
CA GLY A 345 8.48 -11.30 -11.80
C GLY A 345 8.22 -10.66 -10.44
N THR A 346 9.01 -9.65 -10.02
CA THR A 346 8.94 -9.05 -8.67
C THR A 346 7.96 -7.87 -8.61
N ILE A 347 6.73 -8.14 -9.05
CA ILE A 347 5.71 -7.10 -9.27
C ILE A 347 5.21 -6.42 -7.99
N ARG A 348 5.47 -7.00 -6.80
CA ARG A 348 5.14 -6.37 -5.52
C ARG A 348 5.76 -4.98 -5.35
N TYR A 349 6.98 -4.74 -5.84
CA TYR A 349 7.64 -3.44 -5.73
C TYR A 349 6.98 -2.38 -6.63
N ALA A 350 6.52 -2.79 -7.82
CA ALA A 350 5.74 -1.92 -8.70
C ALA A 350 4.35 -1.63 -8.11
N THR A 351 3.75 -2.58 -7.39
CA THR A 351 2.39 -2.48 -6.84
C THR A 351 2.22 -1.27 -5.94
N VAL A 352 3.07 -1.08 -4.93
CA VAL A 352 2.96 0.06 -4.02
C VAL A 352 3.22 1.38 -4.74
N SER A 353 4.22 1.43 -5.61
CA SER A 353 4.55 2.64 -6.37
C SER A 353 3.46 3.03 -7.36
N SER A 354 2.83 2.08 -8.06
CA SER A 354 1.65 2.33 -8.89
C SER A 354 0.45 2.79 -8.05
N GLY A 355 0.28 2.24 -6.84
CA GLY A 355 -0.71 2.73 -5.88
C GLY A 355 -0.52 4.21 -5.57
N PHE A 356 0.72 4.64 -5.30
CA PHE A 356 1.06 6.05 -5.10
C PHE A 356 0.78 6.92 -6.33
N LEU A 357 1.10 6.43 -7.54
CA LEU A 357 0.77 7.15 -8.79
C LEU A 357 -0.75 7.29 -8.98
N LEU A 358 -1.54 6.26 -8.65
CA LEU A 358 -3.01 6.33 -8.67
C LEU A 358 -3.53 7.36 -7.67
N LEU A 359 -2.99 7.41 -6.44
CA LEU A 359 -3.33 8.47 -5.47
C LEU A 359 -3.00 9.86 -6.04
N ALA A 360 -1.84 10.03 -6.68
CA ALA A 360 -1.43 11.30 -7.30
C ALA A 360 -2.43 11.76 -8.37
N LEU A 361 -2.94 10.84 -9.20
CA LEU A 361 -3.94 11.13 -10.22
C LEU A 361 -5.29 11.53 -9.61
N VAL A 362 -5.75 10.84 -8.56
CA VAL A 362 -6.98 11.19 -7.83
C VAL A 362 -6.89 12.59 -7.23
N VAL A 363 -5.77 12.89 -6.56
CA VAL A 363 -5.54 14.20 -5.93
C VAL A 363 -5.42 15.30 -6.99
N THR A 364 -4.82 14.98 -8.13
CA THR A 364 -4.74 15.91 -9.27
C THR A 364 -6.12 16.20 -9.87
N ALA A 365 -6.96 15.18 -10.06
CA ALA A 365 -8.34 15.38 -10.50
C ALA A 365 -9.11 16.31 -9.54
N ASP A 366 -8.92 16.14 -8.23
CA ASP A 366 -9.49 17.03 -7.21
C ASP A 366 -8.96 18.48 -7.30
N ALA A 367 -7.65 18.66 -7.53
CA ALA A 367 -7.04 19.96 -7.73
C ALA A 367 -7.62 20.70 -8.95
N LEU A 368 -7.83 19.97 -10.06
CA LEU A 368 -8.38 20.50 -11.30
C LEU A 368 -9.86 20.86 -11.18
N TRP A 369 -10.63 20.11 -10.37
CA TRP A 369 -12.07 20.36 -10.13
C TRP A 369 -12.37 21.79 -9.65
N GLY A 370 -11.46 22.35 -8.84
CA GLY A 370 -11.44 23.76 -8.44
C GLY A 370 -12.51 24.18 -7.42
N PRO A 371 -12.42 25.41 -6.86
CA PRO A 371 -13.39 25.92 -5.89
C PRO A 371 -14.78 26.11 -6.52
N ARG A 372 -15.84 25.66 -5.82
CA ARG A 372 -17.22 25.72 -6.31
C ARG A 372 -17.79 27.15 -6.51
N ARG A 373 -17.18 28.22 -5.96
CA ARG A 373 -17.85 29.53 -5.78
C ARG A 373 -16.99 30.80 -5.86
N ALA A 374 -15.79 30.79 -6.44
CA ALA A 374 -15.18 32.08 -6.77
C ALA A 374 -16.04 32.74 -7.86
N ARG A 375 -16.54 33.96 -7.65
CA ARG A 375 -17.19 34.77 -8.69
C ARG A 375 -16.10 35.10 -9.73
N VAL A 376 -15.89 34.20 -10.68
CA VAL A 376 -14.88 34.38 -11.72
C VAL A 376 -15.48 35.25 -12.83
N PRO A 377 -14.82 36.34 -13.25
CA PRO A 377 -15.20 37.12 -14.44
C PRO A 377 -15.39 36.22 -15.66
N ASP A 378 -16.16 36.65 -16.67
CA ASP A 378 -16.56 35.81 -17.82
C ASP A 378 -15.38 35.09 -18.53
N ARG A 379 -14.21 35.74 -18.64
CA ARG A 379 -13.01 35.12 -19.23
C ARG A 379 -12.51 33.90 -18.45
N GLY A 380 -12.74 33.83 -17.15
CA GLY A 380 -12.36 32.67 -16.35
C GLY A 380 -13.40 31.55 -16.33
N ARG A 381 -14.61 31.75 -16.89
CA ARG A 381 -15.59 30.66 -17.07
C ARG A 381 -15.10 29.60 -18.05
N ARG A 382 -14.49 30.01 -19.18
CA ARG A 382 -13.93 29.06 -20.16
C ARG A 382 -12.80 28.21 -19.56
N ARG A 383 -11.85 28.83 -18.87
CA ARG A 383 -10.76 28.12 -18.17
C ARG A 383 -11.27 27.18 -17.09
N ALA A 384 -12.29 27.59 -16.32
CA ALA A 384 -12.91 26.73 -15.31
C ALA A 384 -13.62 25.51 -15.92
N ARG A 385 -14.31 25.68 -17.06
CA ARG A 385 -14.93 24.56 -17.79
C ARG A 385 -13.86 23.58 -18.31
N ALA A 386 -12.80 24.09 -18.95
CA ALA A 386 -11.70 23.26 -19.44
C ALA A 386 -11.03 22.46 -18.31
N ARG A 387 -10.76 23.11 -17.17
CA ARG A 387 -10.21 22.44 -15.97
C ARG A 387 -11.12 21.34 -15.43
N ARG A 388 -12.45 21.57 -15.39
CA ARG A 388 -13.40 20.54 -14.98
C ARG A 388 -13.48 19.39 -15.97
N GLY A 389 -13.43 19.68 -17.27
CA GLY A 389 -13.30 18.66 -18.31
C GLY A 389 -12.06 17.80 -18.09
N ALA A 390 -10.90 18.42 -17.89
CA ALA A 390 -9.67 17.71 -17.55
C ALA A 390 -9.78 16.90 -16.26
N ALA A 391 -10.39 17.45 -15.21
CA ALA A 391 -10.64 16.72 -13.96
C ALA A 391 -11.49 15.46 -14.17
N ILE A 392 -12.54 15.55 -14.99
CA ILE A 392 -13.41 14.42 -15.33
C ILE A 392 -12.61 13.38 -16.12
N VAL A 393 -11.82 13.80 -17.12
CA VAL A 393 -10.97 12.88 -17.90
C VAL A 393 -9.98 12.14 -17.02
N VAL A 394 -9.26 12.84 -16.12
CA VAL A 394 -8.31 12.20 -15.20
C VAL A 394 -9.04 11.25 -14.23
N ALA A 395 -10.19 11.66 -13.68
CA ALA A 395 -10.98 10.80 -12.79
C ALA A 395 -11.52 9.56 -13.51
N LEU A 396 -11.97 9.70 -14.76
CA LEU A 396 -12.41 8.59 -15.61
C LEU A 396 -11.24 7.67 -15.95
N ALA A 397 -10.06 8.20 -16.28
CA ALA A 397 -8.87 7.40 -16.55
C ALA A 397 -8.50 6.53 -15.33
N VAL A 398 -8.52 7.11 -14.12
CA VAL A 398 -8.35 6.35 -12.87
C VAL A 398 -9.44 5.29 -12.72
N ALA A 399 -10.70 5.68 -12.83
CA ALA A 399 -11.82 4.73 -12.65
C ALA A 399 -11.76 3.57 -13.67
N VAL A 400 -11.43 3.85 -14.92
CA VAL A 400 -11.24 2.84 -15.98
C VAL A 400 -10.07 1.92 -15.63
N SER A 401 -8.91 2.45 -15.22
CA SER A 401 -7.79 1.64 -14.75
C SER A 401 -8.20 0.69 -13.61
N LEU A 402 -8.90 1.21 -12.60
CA LEU A 402 -9.35 0.43 -11.46
C LEU A 402 -10.36 -0.65 -11.86
N VAL A 403 -11.28 -0.38 -12.79
CA VAL A 403 -12.36 -1.31 -13.19
C VAL A 403 -11.89 -2.35 -14.21
N VAL A 404 -11.15 -1.94 -15.25
CA VAL A 404 -10.71 -2.86 -16.33
C VAL A 404 -9.81 -3.96 -15.78
N ASN A 405 -8.99 -3.66 -14.78
CA ASN A 405 -8.06 -4.61 -14.16
C ASN A 405 -8.65 -5.36 -12.94
N VAL A 406 -9.95 -5.21 -12.64
CA VAL A 406 -10.59 -5.92 -11.51
C VAL A 406 -10.54 -7.43 -11.70
N HIS A 407 -10.88 -7.90 -12.91
CA HIS A 407 -11.00 -9.31 -13.24
C HIS A 407 -9.72 -9.92 -13.77
N ASP A 408 -8.82 -9.10 -14.32
CA ASP A 408 -7.50 -9.55 -14.78
C ASP A 408 -6.53 -9.61 -13.60
N THR A 409 -6.69 -10.64 -12.78
CA THR A 409 -5.84 -10.89 -11.61
C THR A 409 -4.47 -11.44 -12.00
N GLY A 410 -4.30 -11.85 -13.27
CA GLY A 410 -3.16 -12.62 -13.75
C GLY A 410 -3.01 -13.96 -13.04
N HIS A 411 -2.07 -14.78 -13.52
CA HIS A 411 -1.60 -15.92 -12.74
C HIS A 411 -0.70 -15.42 -11.61
N ALA A 412 -1.03 -15.79 -10.38
CA ALA A 412 -0.19 -15.52 -9.22
C ALA A 412 0.58 -16.79 -8.85
N THR A 413 1.84 -16.65 -8.45
CA THR A 413 2.70 -17.80 -8.10
C THR A 413 2.13 -18.66 -6.96
N ARG A 414 1.25 -18.10 -6.13
CA ARG A 414 0.58 -18.84 -5.04
C ARG A 414 -0.70 -19.56 -5.46
N SER A 415 -1.20 -19.33 -6.67
CA SER A 415 -2.39 -20.00 -7.22
C SER A 415 -2.15 -21.50 -7.47
N ASP A 416 -0.88 -21.91 -7.55
CA ASP A 416 -0.47 -23.32 -7.67
C ASP A 416 0.05 -23.89 -6.34
N GLY A 417 -0.17 -23.16 -5.24
CA GLY A 417 0.41 -23.48 -3.94
C GLY A 417 -0.20 -24.68 -3.23
N PRO A 418 0.57 -25.38 -2.39
CA PRO A 418 -0.01 -26.37 -1.50
C PRO A 418 -0.91 -25.66 -0.48
N THR A 419 -2.21 -25.96 -0.52
CA THR A 419 -3.17 -25.40 0.43
C THR A 419 -2.89 -25.92 1.84
N ILE A 420 -3.10 -25.10 2.87
CA ILE A 420 -2.92 -25.56 4.27
C ILE A 420 -3.96 -26.65 4.61
N THR A 421 -5.21 -26.46 4.21
CA THR A 421 -6.33 -27.37 4.48
C THR A 421 -6.02 -28.82 4.09
N SER A 422 -5.45 -29.06 2.91
CA SER A 422 -5.17 -30.42 2.41
C SER A 422 -4.05 -31.14 3.16
N GLN A 423 -3.20 -30.40 3.90
CA GLN A 423 -2.04 -30.94 4.60
C GLN A 423 -2.33 -31.26 6.07
N VAL A 424 -3.40 -30.69 6.66
CA VAL A 424 -3.75 -30.87 8.08
C VAL A 424 -3.93 -32.34 8.48
N PRO A 425 -4.61 -33.22 7.71
CA PRO A 425 -4.78 -34.62 8.10
C PRO A 425 -3.46 -35.36 8.27
N ALA A 426 -2.52 -35.17 7.33
CA ALA A 426 -1.19 -35.77 7.41
C ALA A 426 -0.38 -35.22 8.59
N ALA A 427 -0.42 -33.89 8.80
CA ALA A 427 0.24 -33.26 9.94
C ALA A 427 -0.29 -33.75 11.29
N ARG A 428 -1.61 -33.96 11.41
CA ARG A 428 -2.23 -34.56 12.59
C ARG A 428 -1.76 -36.00 12.83
N ALA A 429 -1.66 -36.80 11.77
CA ALA A 429 -1.13 -38.16 11.89
C ALA A 429 0.33 -38.17 12.37
N THR A 430 1.17 -37.27 11.87
CA THR A 430 2.55 -37.08 12.35
C THR A 430 2.61 -36.66 13.82
N CYS A 431 1.69 -35.80 14.27
CA CYS A 431 1.62 -35.42 15.68
C CYS A 431 1.15 -36.58 16.56
N ALA A 432 0.17 -37.37 16.10
CA ALA A 432 -0.33 -38.53 16.83
C ALA A 432 0.73 -39.63 16.98
N SER A 433 1.58 -39.85 15.98
CA SER A 433 2.64 -40.86 16.03
C SER A 433 3.78 -40.53 17.00
N ARG A 434 3.85 -39.30 17.52
CA ARG A 434 4.90 -38.86 18.47
C ARG A 434 4.54 -39.08 19.95
N GLY A 435 3.37 -39.64 20.25
CA GLY A 435 2.97 -40.03 21.61
C GLY A 435 2.25 -38.95 22.43
N ALA A 436 1.85 -39.32 23.66
CA ALA A 436 0.91 -38.59 24.51
C ALA A 436 1.41 -37.24 25.07
N ASP A 437 2.69 -36.92 24.90
CA ASP A 437 3.26 -35.69 25.45
C ASP A 437 2.73 -34.42 24.75
N GLY A 438 2.12 -34.54 23.57
CA GLY A 438 1.52 -33.41 22.82
C GLY A 438 2.51 -32.31 22.41
N ARG A 439 3.76 -32.40 22.88
CA ARG A 439 4.87 -31.48 22.65
C ARG A 439 5.52 -31.82 21.32
N GLY A 440 5.51 -30.85 20.42
CA GLY A 440 6.15 -30.98 19.12
C GLY A 440 5.54 -30.03 18.09
N THR A 441 6.15 -30.02 16.92
CA THR A 441 5.71 -29.22 15.78
C THR A 441 5.62 -30.07 14.51
N ALA A 442 4.71 -29.73 13.62
CA ALA A 442 4.67 -30.27 12.27
C ALA A 442 4.98 -29.16 11.27
N LEU A 443 5.70 -29.53 10.21
CA LEU A 443 6.03 -28.65 9.09
C LEU A 443 5.02 -28.89 7.97
N LEU A 444 4.36 -27.82 7.53
CA LEU A 444 3.52 -27.83 6.34
C LEU A 444 4.19 -27.01 5.25
N ARG A 445 3.97 -27.42 4.00
CA ARG A 445 4.41 -26.68 2.83
C ARG A 445 3.52 -25.46 2.62
N GLN A 446 4.08 -24.43 2.01
CA GLN A 446 3.41 -23.19 1.64
C GLN A 446 3.98 -22.69 0.31
N SER A 447 3.42 -21.63 -0.27
CA SER A 447 3.99 -21.03 -1.47
C SER A 447 5.07 -19.99 -1.13
N PRO A 448 6.15 -19.86 -1.91
CA PRO A 448 6.56 -20.74 -3.00
C PRO A 448 6.89 -22.16 -2.49
N ASP A 449 6.50 -23.20 -3.23
CA ASP A 449 6.67 -24.62 -2.82
C ASP A 449 8.12 -25.10 -2.99
N ARG A 450 9.03 -24.51 -2.21
CA ARG A 450 10.45 -24.85 -2.17
C ARG A 450 11.06 -24.45 -0.84
N SER A 451 12.12 -25.14 -0.42
CA SER A 451 12.92 -24.70 0.73
C SER A 451 13.42 -23.26 0.50
N PRO A 452 13.40 -22.38 1.52
CA PRO A 452 13.08 -22.63 2.94
C PRO A 452 11.62 -22.31 3.34
N TRP A 453 10.67 -22.29 2.40
CA TRP A 453 9.30 -21.82 2.62
C TRP A 453 8.41 -22.92 3.20
N THR A 454 8.39 -23.02 4.53
CA THR A 454 7.50 -23.93 5.28
C THR A 454 6.86 -23.17 6.45
N VAL A 455 5.71 -23.65 6.92
CA VAL A 455 5.07 -23.16 8.14
C VAL A 455 5.16 -24.23 9.23
N THR A 456 5.56 -23.80 10.42
CA THR A 456 5.66 -24.62 11.62
C THR A 456 4.41 -24.41 12.48
N LEU A 457 3.66 -25.49 12.71
CA LEU A 457 2.49 -25.47 13.60
C LEU A 457 2.73 -26.39 14.79
N THR A 458 2.30 -25.99 15.99
CA THR A 458 2.40 -26.85 17.18
C THR A 458 1.39 -28.00 17.08
N CYS A 459 1.76 -29.16 17.63
CA CYS A 459 0.85 -30.31 17.68
C CYS A 459 -0.41 -30.02 18.51
N GLU A 460 -0.29 -29.22 19.56
CA GLU A 460 -1.43 -28.71 20.33
C GLU A 460 -2.42 -27.94 19.44
N TYR A 461 -1.92 -26.99 18.63
CA TYR A 461 -2.77 -26.24 17.71
C TYR A 461 -3.43 -27.15 16.68
N LEU A 462 -2.68 -28.08 16.09
CA LEU A 462 -3.18 -29.05 15.11
C LEU A 462 -4.28 -29.96 15.67
N GLN A 463 -4.32 -30.20 16.98
CA GLN A 463 -5.32 -31.03 17.63
C GLN A 463 -6.62 -30.28 18.00
N ARG A 464 -6.70 -28.95 17.81
CA ARG A 464 -7.94 -28.18 18.01
C ARG A 464 -9.02 -28.63 17.01
N ARG A 465 -10.26 -28.77 17.50
CA ARG A 465 -11.44 -29.21 16.74
C ARG A 465 -12.23 -28.04 16.15
#